data_AF-K0VXG6-F1
#
_entry.id   AF-K0VXG6-F1
#
_cell.length_a   1.000
_cell.length_b   1.000
_cell.length_c   1.000
_cell.angle_alpha   90.00
_cell.angle_beta   90.00
_cell.angle_gamma   90.00
#
_symmetry.space_group_name_H-M   'P 1'
#
loop_
_entity.id
_entity.type
_entity.pdbx_description
1 polymer ?
#
loop_
_entity_poly.entity_id
_entity_poly.type
_entity_poly.pdbx_seq_one_letter_code
_entity_poly.pdbx_strand_id
1 'polypeptide(L)'
;RQDVAIHAGKIAGGRARSADPRYNVSGRILLRRLSPNSRKIEIDKHPEILLAPTMLELMGFEIANCHSDDPAAAAILEDLRVRGSEWLHEAARAAASNISAEQKAYARSR
;
A
#
# COMPACT_ATOMS: atom_id res chain seq x y z
N ARG A 1 -8.65 -24.58 14.35
CA ARG A 1 -9.54 -24.23 13.22
C ARG A 1 -9.14 -22.83 12.77
N GLN A 2 -8.87 -22.62 11.48
CA GLN A 2 -8.50 -21.31 10.94
C GLN A 2 -9.77 -20.46 10.82
N ASP A 3 -9.70 -19.20 11.21
CA ASP A 3 -10.82 -18.25 11.05
C ASP A 3 -10.90 -17.80 9.59
N VAL A 4 -12.06 -18.06 8.95
CA VAL A 4 -12.33 -17.75 7.54
C VAL A 4 -13.23 -16.52 7.38
N ALA A 5 -13.65 -15.88 8.47
CA ALA A 5 -14.52 -14.73 8.43
C ALA A 5 -13.77 -13.47 7.97
N ILE A 6 -14.39 -12.68 7.08
CA ILE A 6 -13.84 -11.38 6.68
C ILE A 6 -14.18 -10.34 7.76
N HIS A 7 -13.19 -9.97 8.56
CA HIS A 7 -13.32 -8.96 9.64
C HIS A 7 -13.28 -7.52 9.13
N ALA A 8 -14.05 -7.21 8.09
CA ALA A 8 -13.99 -5.92 7.38
C ALA A 8 -14.15 -4.70 8.29
N GLY A 9 -15.03 -4.77 9.31
CA GLY A 9 -15.25 -3.67 10.27
C GLY A 9 -14.05 -3.40 11.16
N LYS A 10 -13.42 -4.45 11.71
CA LYS A 10 -12.20 -4.32 12.53
C LYS A 10 -11.04 -3.76 11.70
N ILE A 11 -10.93 -4.18 10.44
CA ILE A 11 -9.90 -3.69 9.53
C ILE A 11 -10.13 -2.21 9.19
N ALA A 12 -11.37 -1.83 8.88
CA ALA A 12 -11.72 -0.47 8.49
C ALA A 12 -11.54 0.56 9.62
N GLY A 13 -11.79 0.16 10.87
CA GLY A 13 -11.59 1.00 12.06
C GLY A 13 -10.26 0.75 12.78
N GLY A 14 -9.36 -0.07 12.21
CA GLY A 14 -8.10 -0.42 12.85
C GLY A 14 -7.06 0.69 12.75
N ARG A 15 -6.12 0.71 13.70
CA ARG A 15 -5.00 1.68 13.78
C ARG A 15 -4.15 1.80 12.51
N ALA A 16 -4.07 0.74 11.70
CA ALA A 16 -3.24 0.67 10.51
C ALA A 16 -3.87 1.31 9.26
N ARG A 17 -5.00 2.01 9.40
CA ARG A 17 -5.71 2.68 8.31
C ARG A 17 -6.07 4.10 8.73
N SER A 18 -5.89 5.04 7.81
CA SER A 18 -6.51 6.36 7.96
C SER A 18 -8.03 6.18 8.06
N ALA A 19 -8.62 6.77 9.11
CA ALA A 19 -10.04 6.66 9.37
C ALA A 19 -10.82 7.18 8.14
N ASP A 20 -11.73 6.38 7.61
CA ASP A 20 -12.61 6.81 6.52
C ASP A 20 -13.76 7.62 7.12
N PRO A 21 -13.80 8.96 6.97
CA PRO A 21 -14.81 9.81 7.59
C PRO A 21 -16.22 9.58 7.03
N ARG A 22 -16.35 8.74 5.99
CA ARG A 22 -17.62 8.36 5.37
C ARG A 22 -17.96 6.90 5.60
N TYR A 23 -17.19 6.15 6.39
CA TYR A 23 -17.49 4.77 6.76
C TYR A 23 -18.70 4.70 7.69
N ASN A 24 -19.78 4.09 7.24
CA ASN A 24 -20.98 3.85 8.03
C ASN A 24 -21.62 2.52 7.65
N VAL A 25 -22.02 1.72 8.63
CA VAL A 25 -22.75 0.46 8.39
C VAL A 25 -24.19 0.64 8.85
N SER A 26 -25.13 0.48 7.91
CA SER A 26 -26.57 0.50 8.18
C SER A 26 -27.14 -0.88 7.89
N GLY A 27 -27.42 -1.65 8.95
CA GLY A 27 -27.84 -3.04 8.85
C GLY A 27 -26.79 -3.90 8.15
N ARG A 28 -27.10 -4.35 6.93
CA ARG A 28 -26.19 -5.16 6.08
C ARG A 28 -25.51 -4.36 4.97
N ILE A 29 -25.70 -3.04 4.95
CA ILE A 29 -25.22 -2.17 3.88
C ILE A 29 -24.06 -1.33 4.42
N LEU A 30 -22.92 -1.39 3.73
CA LEU A 30 -21.80 -0.49 3.95
C LEU A 30 -21.97 0.77 3.09
N LEU A 31 -22.10 1.92 3.74
CA LEU A 31 -22.00 3.22 3.13
C LEU A 31 -20.56 3.71 3.30
N ARG A 32 -19.89 3.99 2.19
CA ARG A 32 -18.58 4.64 2.17
C ARG A 32 -18.42 5.38 0.86
N ARG A 33 -17.62 6.45 0.85
CA ARG A 33 -17.23 7.09 -0.41
C ARG A 33 -16.13 6.23 -1.04
N LEU A 34 -16.38 5.67 -2.22
CA LEU A 34 -15.27 5.36 -3.14
C LEU A 34 -14.66 6.71 -3.47
N SER A 35 -13.38 6.93 -3.14
CA SER A 35 -12.77 8.26 -3.17
C SER A 35 -13.16 9.02 -4.45
N PRO A 36 -13.46 10.34 -4.41
CA PRO A 36 -13.86 11.11 -5.60
C PRO A 36 -12.76 11.11 -6.66
N ASN A 37 -11.53 10.84 -6.20
CA ASN A 37 -10.31 10.74 -6.98
C ASN A 37 -9.78 9.30 -6.99
N SER A 38 -10.59 8.27 -6.71
CA SER A 38 -10.21 6.87 -6.95
C SER A 38 -10.25 6.59 -8.44
N ARG A 39 -9.42 7.34 -9.16
CA ARG A 39 -9.00 7.04 -10.52
C ARG A 39 -7.68 6.33 -10.37
N LYS A 40 -7.55 5.20 -11.06
CA LYS A 40 -6.27 4.53 -11.19
C LYS A 40 -5.26 5.57 -11.68
N ILE A 41 -4.11 5.67 -11.01
CA ILE A 41 -3.00 6.46 -11.52
C ILE A 41 -2.52 5.70 -12.76
N GLU A 42 -2.78 6.27 -13.93
CA GLU A 42 -2.37 5.70 -15.20
C GLU A 42 -0.90 6.09 -15.44
N ILE A 43 -0.01 5.14 -15.15
CA ILE A 43 1.45 5.32 -15.22
C ILE A 43 1.91 5.68 -16.63
N ASP A 44 1.17 5.25 -17.66
CA ASP A 44 1.46 5.50 -19.07
C ASP A 44 1.26 6.98 -19.48
N LYS A 45 0.52 7.77 -18.70
CA LYS A 45 0.23 9.17 -19.06
C LYS A 45 1.30 10.15 -18.60
N HIS A 46 1.89 9.93 -17.42
CA HIS A 46 2.83 10.86 -16.79
C HIS A 46 3.94 10.16 -15.98
N PRO A 47 4.69 9.22 -16.59
CA PRO A 47 5.75 8.50 -15.89
C PRO A 47 6.84 9.42 -15.33
N GLU A 48 7.13 10.53 -16.01
CA GLU A 48 8.11 11.53 -15.60
C GLU A 48 7.75 12.22 -14.27
N ILE A 49 6.45 12.46 -14.04
CA ILE A 49 5.97 13.05 -12.79
C ILE A 49 6.02 12.02 -11.67
N LEU A 50 5.60 10.79 -11.94
CA LEU A 50 5.55 9.73 -10.93
C LEU A 50 6.94 9.22 -10.50
N LEU A 51 7.91 9.31 -11.40
CA LEU A 51 9.30 8.93 -11.15
C LEU A 51 10.18 10.12 -10.74
N ALA A 52 9.62 11.33 -10.65
CA ALA A 52 10.35 12.50 -10.16
C ALA A 52 10.78 12.27 -8.70
N PRO A 53 12.02 12.63 -8.30
CA PRO A 53 12.50 12.46 -6.94
C PRO A 53 11.56 13.02 -5.87
N THR A 54 11.03 14.23 -6.09
CA THR A 54 10.07 14.88 -5.19
C THR A 54 8.76 14.09 -5.06
N MET A 55 8.27 13.48 -6.14
CA MET A 55 7.06 12.67 -6.08
C MET A 55 7.31 11.38 -5.29
N LEU A 56 8.44 10.71 -5.54
CA LEU A 56 8.83 9.49 -4.80
C LEU A 56 8.99 9.78 -3.29
N GLU A 57 9.55 10.94 -2.94
CA GLU A 57 9.65 11.40 -1.55
C GLU A 57 8.27 11.60 -0.91
N LEU A 58 7.37 12.34 -1.59
CA LEU A 58 6.00 12.56 -1.11
C LEU A 58 5.20 11.25 -0.98
N MET A 59 5.35 10.33 -1.93
CA MET A 59 4.75 9.00 -1.87
C MET A 59 5.29 8.20 -0.68
N GLY A 60 6.60 8.22 -0.47
CA GLY A 60 7.24 7.56 0.68
C GLY A 60 6.78 8.16 2.01
N PHE A 61 6.63 9.47 2.09
CA PHE A 61 6.13 10.18 3.27
C PHE A 61 4.70 9.77 3.63
N GLU A 62 3.79 9.71 2.65
CA GLU A 62 2.42 9.26 2.88
C GLU A 62 2.36 7.78 3.32
N ILE A 63 3.23 6.93 2.77
CA ILE A 63 3.34 5.53 3.21
C ILE A 63 3.84 5.47 4.66
N ALA A 64 4.88 6.24 5.01
CA ALA A 64 5.39 6.29 6.38
C ALA A 64 4.32 6.77 7.37
N ASN A 65 3.51 7.78 7.00
CA ASN A 65 2.40 8.25 7.83
C ASN A 65 1.39 7.14 8.14
N CYS A 66 1.10 6.25 7.19
CA CYS A 66 0.20 5.10 7.41
C CYS A 66 0.72 4.13 8.48
N HIS A 67 2.04 4.07 8.68
CA HIS A 67 2.72 3.18 9.62
C HIS A 67 3.21 3.90 10.89
N SER A 68 3.02 5.21 11.00
CA SER A 68 3.56 6.02 12.10
C SER A 68 3.06 5.61 13.49
N ASP A 69 1.84 5.11 13.58
CA ASP A 69 1.24 4.58 14.81
C ASP A 69 1.37 3.05 14.91
N ASP A 70 2.31 2.40 14.20
CA ASP A 70 2.60 0.98 14.39
C ASP A 70 3.73 0.80 15.41
N PRO A 71 3.63 -0.10 16.43
CA PRO A 71 4.71 -0.32 17.38
C PRO A 71 6.00 -0.81 16.71
N ALA A 72 5.90 -1.40 15.52
CA ALA A 72 7.04 -1.82 14.71
C ALA A 72 7.73 -0.66 13.96
N ALA A 73 7.18 0.55 13.97
CA ALA A 73 7.78 1.71 13.28
C ALA A 73 9.24 1.94 13.70
N ALA A 74 9.56 1.76 14.99
CA ALA A 74 10.93 1.87 15.49
C ALA A 74 11.87 0.83 14.87
N ALA A 75 11.40 -0.41 14.68
CA ALA A 75 12.19 -1.47 14.05
C ALA A 75 12.44 -1.18 12.57
N ILE A 76 11.46 -0.61 11.87
CA ILE A 76 11.60 -0.17 10.47
C ILE A 76 12.70 0.90 10.37
N LEU A 77 12.72 1.88 11.27
CA LEU A 77 13.74 2.94 11.25
C LEU A 77 15.15 2.38 11.49
N GLU A 78 15.33 1.45 12.41
CA GLU A 78 16.65 0.85 12.67
C GLU A 78 17.12 -0.01 11.48
N ASP A 79 16.21 -0.76 10.86
CA ASP A 79 16.50 -1.51 9.64
C ASP A 79 16.90 -0.58 8.48
N LEU A 80 16.19 0.55 8.29
CA LEU A 80 16.54 1.54 7.27
C LEU A 80 17.91 2.19 7.50
N ARG A 81 18.31 2.37 8.77
CA ARG A 81 19.59 3.01 9.14
C ARG A 81 20.81 2.21 8.69
N VAL A 82 20.69 0.89 8.61
CA VAL A 82 21.81 0.00 8.25
C VAL A 82 21.85 -0.37 6.76
N ARG A 83 20.83 0.03 5.99
CA ARG A 83 20.77 -0.26 4.55
C ARG A 83 21.67 0.68 3.75
N GLY A 84 22.40 0.13 2.77
CA GLY A 84 23.22 0.92 1.83
C GLY A 84 22.36 1.69 0.83
N SER A 85 22.88 2.76 0.23
CA SER A 85 22.12 3.71 -0.62
C SER A 85 21.32 3.07 -1.78
N GLU A 86 21.76 1.92 -2.29
CA GLU A 86 21.11 1.19 -3.39
C GLU A 86 19.95 0.28 -2.96
N TRP A 87 19.70 0.12 -1.65
CA TRP A 87 18.79 -0.90 -1.13
C TRP A 87 17.38 -0.83 -1.74
N LEU A 88 16.85 0.38 -1.92
CA LEU A 88 15.48 0.59 -2.41
C LEU A 88 15.38 0.23 -3.89
N HIS A 89 16.42 0.58 -4.64
CA HIS A 89 16.52 0.31 -6.07
C HIS A 89 16.65 -1.20 -6.34
N GLU A 90 17.43 -1.90 -5.54
CA GLU A 90 17.55 -3.37 -5.60
C GLU A 90 16.24 -4.06 -5.20
N ALA A 91 15.61 -3.63 -4.11
CA ALA A 91 14.33 -4.17 -3.66
C ALA A 91 13.22 -3.96 -4.70
N ALA A 92 13.16 -2.78 -5.32
CA ALA A 92 12.19 -2.47 -6.36
C ALA A 92 12.36 -3.37 -7.60
N ARG A 93 13.62 -3.61 -8.02
CA ARG A 93 13.91 -4.57 -9.10
C ARG A 93 13.46 -5.98 -8.76
N ALA A 94 13.80 -6.46 -7.56
CA ALA A 94 13.43 -7.80 -7.11
C ALA A 94 11.89 -7.96 -7.08
N ALA A 95 11.17 -6.97 -6.54
CA ALA A 95 9.71 -6.95 -6.54
C ALA A 95 9.14 -7.00 -7.96
N ALA A 96 9.65 -6.17 -8.88
CA ALA A 96 9.21 -6.15 -10.28
C ALA A 96 9.42 -7.50 -10.98
N SER A 97 10.58 -8.14 -10.77
CA SER A 97 10.89 -9.47 -11.30
C SER A 97 9.92 -10.53 -10.76
N ASN A 98 9.69 -10.53 -9.44
CA ASN A 98 8.79 -11.50 -8.79
C ASN A 98 7.35 -11.36 -9.27
N ILE A 99 6.82 -10.13 -9.28
CA ILE A 99 5.45 -9.84 -9.74
C ILE A 99 5.29 -10.26 -11.21
N SER A 100 6.29 -9.97 -12.06
CA SER A 100 6.26 -10.36 -13.47
C SER A 100 6.26 -11.88 -13.65
N ALA A 101 7.01 -12.62 -12.83
CA ALA A 101 7.03 -14.08 -12.86
C ALA A 101 5.70 -14.68 -12.37
N GLU A 102 5.15 -14.16 -11.27
CA GLU A 102 3.86 -14.56 -10.72
C GLU A 102 2.72 -14.32 -11.72
N GLN A 103 2.69 -13.13 -12.33
CA GLN A 103 1.69 -12.79 -13.35
C GLN A 103 1.74 -13.76 -14.54
N LYS A 104 2.93 -14.10 -15.03
CA LYS A 104 3.10 -15.08 -16.12
C LYS A 104 2.61 -16.47 -15.71
N ALA A 105 2.86 -16.88 -14.47
CA ALA A 105 2.36 -18.16 -13.95
C ALA A 105 0.83 -18.17 -13.88
N TYR A 106 0.22 -17.12 -13.32
CA TYR A 106 -1.22 -16.94 -13.27
C TYR A 106 -1.86 -16.97 -14.66
N ALA A 107 -1.28 -16.27 -15.63
CA ALA A 107 -1.78 -16.23 -17.00
C ALA A 107 -1.75 -17.60 -17.71
N ARG A 108 -0.80 -18.48 -17.37
CA ARG A 108 -0.73 -19.86 -17.90
C ARG A 108 -1.71 -20.82 -17.23
N SER A 109 -2.20 -20.49 -16.04
CA SER A 109 -3.17 -21.31 -15.29
C SER A 109 -4.64 -21.01 -15.61
N ARG A 110 -4.88 -20.05 -16.52
CA ARG A 110 -6.19 -19.71 -17.08
C ARG A 110 -6.33 -20.25 -18.48
#